data_AF-A0A970HDU2-F1
#
_entry.id   AF-A0A970HDU2-F1
#
_cell.length_a   1.000
_cell.length_b   1.000
_cell.length_c   1.000
_cell.angle_alpha   90.00
_cell.angle_beta   90.00
_cell.angle_gamma   90.00
#
_symmetry.space_group_name_H-M   'P 1'
#
loop_
_entity.id
_entity.type
_entity.pdbx_description
1 polymer ?
#
loop_
_entity_poly.entity_id
_entity_poly.type
_entity_poly.pdbx_seq_one_letter_code
_entity_poly.pdbx_strand_id
1 'polypeptide(L)'
;LPTIPTMLGTSLLSVAIGMIVQGFTLKDGFISLIQGFNVSMTGFEGEVQEAVKTLINRGGVSSVTSTTVLVFCAMGFAGIISSSGMLDVVLEELMKRVKTTGGIVLSTIASCFTVAFVTGNSYLSILIPGELFRDVYVERGLHPKNLSRTLEDSGTVLVPLIPWSAAGAYMSTTLGVETVEYLPWAVLNYMGIIFAIILGFTGFGIARLSEEEKRLIQEGV
;
A
#
# COMPACT_ATOMS: atom_id res chain seq x y z
N LEU A 1 -11.32 17.68 4.47
CA LEU A 1 -10.68 18.15 3.22
C LEU A 1 -9.97 16.97 2.57
N PRO A 2 -9.90 16.87 1.23
CA PRO A 2 -9.12 15.82 0.57
C PRO A 2 -7.65 15.86 1.03
N THR A 3 -6.99 14.70 1.05
CA THR A 3 -5.66 14.53 1.65
C THR A 3 -4.61 15.43 0.99
N ILE A 4 -4.60 15.53 -0.33
CA ILE A 4 -3.61 16.31 -1.09
C ILE A 4 -3.69 17.82 -0.75
N PRO A 5 -4.85 18.50 -0.88
CA PRO A 5 -5.00 19.89 -0.44
C PRO A 5 -4.61 20.11 1.02
N THR A 6 -4.97 19.17 1.90
CA THR A 6 -4.66 19.28 3.33
C THR A 6 -3.16 19.22 3.58
N MET A 7 -2.45 18.25 2.98
CA MET A 7 -0.99 18.10 3.14
C MET A 7 -0.22 19.27 2.53
N LEU A 8 -0.63 19.77 1.36
CA LEU A 8 -0.01 20.95 0.76
C LEU A 8 -0.25 22.20 1.62
N GLY A 9 -1.49 22.38 2.10
CA GLY A 9 -1.84 23.51 2.97
C GLY A 9 -1.06 23.51 4.27
N THR A 10 -0.96 22.36 4.96
CA THR A 10 -0.18 22.25 6.21
C THR A 10 1.32 22.41 5.97
N SER A 11 1.85 21.94 4.85
CA SER A 11 3.27 22.13 4.50
C SER A 11 3.60 23.61 4.27
N LEU A 12 2.76 24.34 3.52
CA LEU A 12 2.92 25.77 3.29
C LEU A 12 2.80 26.57 4.59
N LEU A 13 1.83 26.22 5.44
CA LEU A 13 1.67 26.85 6.76
C LEU A 13 2.88 26.57 7.66
N SER A 14 3.44 25.37 7.62
CA SER A 14 4.64 25.00 8.39
C SER A 14 5.86 25.82 7.97
N VAL A 15 6.04 26.03 6.66
CA VAL A 15 7.11 26.91 6.13
C VAL A 15 6.88 28.35 6.59
N ALA A 16 5.64 28.86 6.54
CA ALA A 16 5.31 30.20 7.01
C ALA A 16 5.62 30.40 8.51
N ILE A 17 5.25 29.43 9.35
CA ILE A 17 5.56 29.46 10.78
C ILE A 17 7.08 29.39 11.01
N GLY A 18 7.79 28.54 10.28
CA GLY A 18 9.26 28.46 10.34
C GLY A 18 9.93 29.79 10.03
N MET A 19 9.45 30.50 9.00
CA MET A 19 9.98 31.81 8.63
C MET A 19 9.79 32.87 9.73
N ILE A 20 8.61 32.89 10.37
CA ILE A 20 8.27 33.90 11.39
C ILE A 20 8.97 33.62 12.72
N VAL A 21 9.07 32.34 13.13
CA VAL A 21 9.47 31.97 14.49
C VAL A 21 10.93 31.52 14.58
N GLN A 22 11.46 30.82 13.57
CA GLN A 22 12.78 30.18 13.63
C GLN A 22 13.86 30.87 12.79
N GLY A 23 13.54 32.00 12.13
CA GLY A 23 14.47 32.70 11.24
C GLY A 23 14.82 31.91 9.97
N PHE A 24 14.00 30.91 9.64
CA PHE A 24 14.16 30.02 8.50
C PHE A 24 13.89 30.79 7.19
N THR A 25 14.72 30.63 6.16
CA THR A 25 14.47 31.34 4.88
C THR A 25 13.49 30.57 4.00
N LEU A 26 12.82 31.28 3.07
CA LEU A 26 11.94 30.63 2.08
C LEU A 26 12.70 29.60 1.22
N LYS A 27 13.98 29.90 0.91
CA LYS A 27 14.86 28.99 0.16
C LYS A 27 15.08 27.69 0.94
N ASP A 28 15.36 27.79 2.23
CA ASP A 28 15.54 26.62 3.09
C ASP A 28 14.24 25.82 3.23
N GLY A 29 13.08 26.49 3.20
CA GLY A 29 11.78 25.83 3.10
C GLY A 29 11.64 24.94 1.88
N PHE A 30 12.00 25.45 0.70
CA PHE A 30 12.00 24.63 -0.52
C PHE A 30 13.02 23.50 -0.47
N ILE A 31 14.23 23.76 0.04
CA ILE A 31 15.27 22.71 0.14
C ILE A 31 14.82 21.62 1.13
N SER A 32 14.19 21.99 2.24
CA SER A 32 13.68 21.04 3.24
C SER A 32 12.59 20.12 2.68
N LEU A 33 11.79 20.60 1.72
CA LEU A 33 10.79 19.80 1.03
C LEU A 33 11.44 18.74 0.12
N ILE A 34 12.49 19.12 -0.60
CA ILE A 34 13.15 18.23 -1.57
C ILE A 34 14.11 17.25 -0.88
N GLN A 35 14.99 17.76 -0.02
CA GLN A 35 16.09 17.01 0.57
C GLN A 35 15.81 16.52 1.99
N GLY A 36 14.84 17.13 2.68
CA GLY A 36 14.55 16.91 4.09
C GLY A 36 15.02 18.07 4.95
N PHE A 37 14.40 18.22 6.12
CA PHE A 37 14.79 19.25 7.08
C PHE A 37 16.18 18.94 7.67
N ASN A 38 16.94 19.99 7.97
CA ASN A 38 18.16 19.93 8.75
C ASN A 38 18.22 21.13 9.71
N VAL A 39 18.63 20.90 10.95
CA VAL A 39 18.81 21.94 11.98
C VAL A 39 19.73 23.06 11.50
N SER A 40 20.73 22.77 10.67
CA SER A 40 21.63 23.79 10.10
C SER A 40 20.93 24.79 9.17
N MET A 41 19.71 24.50 8.74
CA MET A 41 18.86 25.43 7.99
C MET A 41 18.20 26.49 8.89
N THR A 42 18.32 26.33 10.20
CA THR A 42 17.82 27.28 11.20
C THR A 42 18.98 28.01 11.85
N GLY A 43 18.73 29.19 12.44
CA GLY A 43 19.73 29.92 13.21
C GLY A 43 20.00 29.33 14.61
N PHE A 44 19.77 28.04 14.81
CA PHE A 44 19.90 27.39 16.11
C PHE A 44 21.37 27.07 16.41
N GLU A 45 21.94 27.76 17.41
CA GLU A 45 23.35 27.62 17.80
C GLU A 45 23.60 26.58 18.92
N GLY A 46 22.55 25.90 19.41
CA GLY A 46 22.65 24.91 20.47
C GLY A 46 22.97 23.49 19.99
N GLU A 47 23.36 22.61 20.91
CA GLU A 47 23.44 21.19 20.63
C GLU A 47 22.05 20.54 20.62
N VAL A 48 21.66 19.98 19.47
CA VAL A 48 20.45 19.17 19.35
C VAL A 48 20.76 17.73 19.73
N GLN A 49 19.97 17.16 20.63
CA GLN A 49 20.07 15.76 21.02
C GLN A 49 19.91 14.82 19.80
N GLU A 50 20.73 13.77 19.71
CA GLU A 50 20.74 12.86 18.55
C GLU A 50 19.38 12.20 18.25
N ALA A 51 18.60 11.88 19.30
CA ALA A 51 17.24 11.37 19.15
C ALA A 51 16.34 12.37 18.41
N VAL A 52 16.48 13.67 18.69
CA VAL A 52 15.72 14.74 18.03
C VAL A 52 16.17 14.91 16.58
N LYS A 53 17.49 14.87 16.31
CA LYS A 53 18.02 14.91 14.94
C LYS A 53 17.49 13.77 14.08
N THR A 54 17.42 12.55 14.63
CA THR A 54 16.91 11.36 13.92
C THR A 54 15.42 11.48 13.59
N LEU A 55 14.64 12.18 14.42
CA LEU A 55 13.21 12.40 14.19
C LEU A 55 12.94 13.45 13.12
N ILE A 56 13.69 14.55 13.13
CA ILE A 56 13.44 15.69 12.23
C ILE A 56 14.17 15.57 10.89
N ASN A 57 15.29 14.84 10.82
CA ASN A 57 16.05 14.62 9.58
C ASN A 57 15.66 13.28 8.91
N ARG A 58 14.41 13.16 8.45
CA ARG A 58 13.89 11.93 7.79
C ARG A 58 13.90 11.95 6.26
N GLY A 59 14.53 12.96 5.67
CA GLY A 59 14.58 13.16 4.22
C GLY A 59 13.32 13.83 3.65
N GLY A 60 13.38 14.22 2.38
CA GLY A 60 12.29 14.89 1.65
C GLY A 60 11.81 14.08 0.44
N VAL A 61 11.28 14.74 -0.57
CA VAL A 61 10.83 14.09 -1.82
C VAL A 61 11.93 13.20 -2.44
N SER A 62 13.20 13.57 -2.31
CA SER A 62 14.33 12.79 -2.80
C SER A 62 14.45 11.42 -2.13
N SER A 63 14.11 11.28 -0.83
CA SER A 63 14.26 10.00 -0.11
C SER A 63 13.19 8.98 -0.48
N VAL A 64 12.05 9.43 -1.03
CA VAL A 64 10.95 8.56 -1.49
C VAL A 64 10.88 8.41 -3.01
N THR A 65 11.77 9.07 -3.77
CA THR A 65 11.75 9.08 -5.24
C THR A 65 11.86 7.67 -5.82
N SER A 66 12.73 6.81 -5.27
CA SER A 66 12.87 5.42 -5.72
C SER A 66 11.56 4.63 -5.62
N THR A 67 10.81 4.83 -4.52
CA THR A 67 9.50 4.20 -4.34
C THR A 67 8.49 4.73 -5.34
N THR A 68 8.45 6.05 -5.55
CA THR A 68 7.55 6.68 -6.52
C THR A 68 7.80 6.18 -7.94
N VAL A 69 9.06 6.12 -8.38
CA VAL A 69 9.43 5.59 -9.71
C VAL A 69 9.02 4.13 -9.84
N LEU A 70 9.25 3.31 -8.81
CA LEU A 70 8.81 1.92 -8.80
C LEU A 70 7.30 1.81 -8.97
N VAL A 71 6.51 2.65 -8.28
CA VAL A 71 5.04 2.68 -8.45
C VAL A 71 4.64 3.07 -9.87
N PHE A 72 5.29 4.08 -10.48
CA PHE A 72 5.02 4.43 -11.88
C PHE A 72 5.35 3.28 -12.85
N CYS A 73 6.51 2.64 -12.68
CA CYS A 73 6.90 1.48 -13.48
C CYS A 73 5.93 0.31 -13.27
N ALA A 74 5.49 0.09 -12.03
CA ALA A 74 4.52 -0.94 -11.67
C ALA A 74 3.17 -0.72 -12.36
N MET A 75 2.66 0.51 -12.31
CA MET A 75 1.42 0.90 -12.99
C MET A 75 1.55 0.72 -14.51
N GLY A 76 2.68 1.14 -15.10
CA GLY A 76 2.96 0.93 -16.52
C GLY A 76 3.01 -0.55 -16.89
N PHE A 77 3.68 -1.37 -16.08
CA PHE A 77 3.77 -2.81 -16.27
C PHE A 77 2.39 -3.49 -16.13
N ALA A 78 1.63 -3.17 -15.09
CA ALA A 78 0.27 -3.67 -14.92
C ALA A 78 -0.63 -3.31 -16.10
N GLY A 79 -0.54 -2.07 -16.60
CA GLY A 79 -1.26 -1.64 -17.80
C GLY A 79 -0.88 -2.43 -19.06
N ILE A 80 0.41 -2.74 -19.24
CA ILE A 80 0.89 -3.57 -20.36
C ILE A 80 0.39 -5.01 -20.24
N ILE A 81 0.45 -5.61 -19.06
CA ILE A 81 -0.01 -7.00 -18.87
C ILE A 81 -1.54 -7.09 -19.02
N SER A 82 -2.28 -6.11 -18.49
CA SER A 82 -3.74 -6.01 -18.64
C SER A 82 -4.12 -5.86 -20.11
N SER A 83 -3.50 -4.91 -20.83
CA SER A 83 -3.80 -4.66 -22.25
C SER A 83 -3.35 -5.78 -23.21
N SER A 84 -2.39 -6.62 -22.80
CA SER A 84 -1.86 -7.72 -23.63
C SER A 84 -2.63 -9.04 -23.48
N GLY A 85 -3.61 -9.12 -22.57
CA GLY A 85 -4.37 -10.34 -22.29
C GLY A 85 -3.58 -11.43 -21.56
N MET A 86 -2.36 -11.13 -21.11
CA MET A 86 -1.55 -12.09 -20.35
C MET A 86 -2.18 -12.40 -18.98
N LEU A 87 -2.81 -11.41 -18.34
CA LEU A 87 -3.56 -11.62 -17.10
C LEU A 87 -4.71 -12.60 -17.35
N ASP A 88 -5.47 -12.42 -18.43
CA ASP A 88 -6.62 -13.27 -18.76
C ASP A 88 -6.24 -14.75 -18.89
N VAL A 89 -5.12 -15.06 -19.56
CA VAL A 89 -4.66 -16.45 -19.71
C VAL A 89 -4.32 -17.11 -18.37
N VAL A 90 -3.58 -16.40 -17.52
CA VAL A 90 -3.23 -16.90 -16.17
C VAL A 90 -4.49 -17.09 -15.34
N LEU A 91 -5.42 -16.17 -15.50
CA LEU A 91 -6.65 -16.12 -14.74
C LEU A 91 -7.62 -17.22 -15.17
N GLU A 92 -7.83 -17.43 -16.46
CA GLU A 92 -8.64 -18.53 -16.99
C GLU A 92 -8.16 -19.88 -16.45
N GLU A 93 -6.86 -20.14 -16.47
CA GLU A 93 -6.29 -21.38 -15.95
C GLU A 93 -6.54 -21.54 -14.44
N LEU A 94 -6.36 -20.47 -13.67
CA LEU A 94 -6.64 -20.45 -12.24
C LEU A 94 -8.14 -20.68 -11.97
N MET A 95 -9.01 -20.05 -12.75
CA MET A 95 -10.45 -20.11 -12.58
C MET A 95 -11.09 -21.46 -12.98
N LYS A 96 -10.39 -22.30 -13.78
CA LYS A 96 -10.82 -23.69 -14.02
C LYS A 96 -10.99 -24.50 -12.72
N ARG A 97 -10.15 -24.20 -11.73
CA ARG A 97 -10.15 -24.88 -10.41
C ARG A 97 -11.02 -24.15 -9.38
N VAL A 98 -11.16 -22.83 -9.51
CA VAL A 98 -11.82 -21.98 -8.53
C VAL A 98 -13.30 -21.76 -8.87
N LYS A 99 -14.19 -22.50 -8.20
CA LYS A 99 -15.64 -22.46 -8.49
C LYS A 99 -16.49 -21.76 -7.43
N THR A 100 -15.95 -21.50 -6.25
CA THR A 100 -16.70 -20.93 -5.11
C THR A 100 -16.24 -19.51 -4.78
N THR A 101 -17.09 -18.72 -4.12
CA THR A 101 -16.72 -17.39 -3.61
C THR A 101 -15.51 -17.45 -2.68
N GLY A 102 -15.48 -18.40 -1.74
CA GLY A 102 -14.33 -18.60 -0.85
C GLY A 102 -13.07 -18.96 -1.62
N GLY A 103 -13.19 -19.72 -2.72
CA GLY A 103 -12.07 -20.01 -3.60
C GLY A 103 -11.52 -18.75 -4.29
N ILE A 104 -12.39 -17.85 -4.75
CA ILE A 104 -11.96 -16.57 -5.37
C ILE A 104 -11.18 -15.75 -4.34
N VAL A 105 -11.75 -15.56 -3.15
CA VAL A 105 -11.11 -14.81 -2.05
C VAL A 105 -9.76 -15.43 -1.69
N LEU A 106 -9.69 -16.75 -1.54
CA LEU A 106 -8.45 -17.46 -1.24
C LEU A 106 -7.39 -17.29 -2.33
N SER A 107 -7.79 -17.35 -3.61
CA SER A 107 -6.89 -17.12 -4.73
C SER A 107 -6.37 -15.68 -4.79
N THR A 108 -7.21 -14.69 -4.47
CA THR A 108 -6.77 -13.30 -4.34
C THR A 108 -5.76 -13.13 -3.23
N ILE A 109 -6.02 -13.71 -2.04
CA ILE A 109 -5.08 -13.70 -0.90
C ILE A 109 -3.75 -14.36 -1.28
N ALA A 110 -3.80 -15.54 -1.92
CA ALA A 110 -2.60 -16.26 -2.35
C ALA A 110 -1.78 -15.45 -3.37
N SER A 111 -2.45 -14.74 -4.28
CA SER A 111 -1.80 -13.85 -5.24
C SER A 111 -1.14 -12.64 -4.54
N CYS A 112 -1.85 -12.00 -3.61
CA CYS A 112 -1.29 -10.91 -2.77
C CYS A 112 -0.06 -11.38 -2.00
N PHE A 113 -0.13 -12.55 -1.36
CA PHE A 113 0.99 -13.17 -0.67
C PHE A 113 2.17 -13.41 -1.61
N THR A 114 1.93 -14.01 -2.78
CA THR A 114 2.98 -14.35 -3.74
C THR A 114 3.71 -13.10 -4.22
N VAL A 115 2.95 -12.07 -4.63
CA VAL A 115 3.54 -10.81 -5.09
C VAL A 115 4.25 -10.10 -3.96
N ALA A 116 3.65 -10.03 -2.75
CA ALA A 116 4.30 -9.43 -1.58
C ALA A 116 5.63 -10.13 -1.28
N PHE A 117 5.62 -11.46 -1.18
CA PHE A 117 6.79 -12.28 -0.86
C PHE A 117 7.90 -12.08 -1.90
N VAL A 118 7.59 -12.13 -3.19
CA VAL A 118 8.60 -11.98 -4.25
C VAL A 118 9.15 -10.56 -4.31
N THR A 119 8.31 -9.55 -4.15
CA THR A 119 8.70 -8.14 -4.40
C THR A 119 9.11 -7.37 -3.15
N GLY A 120 8.71 -7.82 -1.97
CA GLY A 120 8.87 -7.09 -0.71
C GLY A 120 8.17 -5.72 -0.68
N ASN A 121 7.18 -5.48 -1.56
CA ASN A 121 6.58 -4.16 -1.76
C ASN A 121 5.04 -4.18 -1.59
N SER A 122 4.53 -3.35 -0.69
CA SER A 122 3.10 -3.24 -0.38
C SER A 122 2.24 -2.70 -1.52
N TYR A 123 2.80 -1.83 -2.37
CA TYR A 123 2.04 -1.30 -3.49
C TYR A 123 1.85 -2.36 -4.58
N LEU A 124 2.91 -3.09 -4.91
CA LEU A 124 2.85 -4.16 -5.90
C LEU A 124 1.93 -5.30 -5.49
N SER A 125 1.97 -5.68 -4.20
CA SER A 125 1.14 -6.75 -3.66
C SER A 125 -0.37 -6.47 -3.69
N ILE A 126 -0.76 -5.19 -3.81
CA ILE A 126 -2.16 -4.78 -3.94
C ILE A 126 -2.51 -4.55 -5.40
N LEU A 127 -1.64 -3.87 -6.14
CA LEU A 127 -1.92 -3.41 -7.49
C LEU A 127 -2.05 -4.56 -8.50
N ILE A 128 -1.08 -5.49 -8.51
CA ILE A 128 -1.08 -6.59 -9.47
C ILE A 128 -2.27 -7.53 -9.25
N PRO A 129 -2.55 -8.02 -8.01
CA PRO A 129 -3.72 -8.85 -7.77
C PRO A 129 -5.04 -8.08 -7.93
N GLY A 130 -5.05 -6.78 -7.62
CA GLY A 130 -6.24 -5.95 -7.81
C GLY A 130 -6.64 -5.82 -9.27
N GLU A 131 -5.66 -5.61 -10.16
CA GLU A 131 -5.90 -5.59 -11.60
C GLU A 131 -6.27 -6.98 -12.13
N LEU A 132 -5.53 -8.01 -11.72
CA LEU A 132 -5.78 -9.41 -12.11
C LEU A 132 -7.22 -9.81 -11.74
N PHE A 133 -7.67 -9.65 -10.50
CA PHE A 133 -8.97 -10.17 -10.06
C PHE A 133 -10.16 -9.22 -10.28
N ARG A 134 -9.94 -8.03 -10.85
CA ARG A 134 -10.97 -6.98 -11.00
C ARG A 134 -12.24 -7.52 -11.66
N ASP A 135 -12.09 -8.11 -12.83
CA ASP A 135 -13.23 -8.53 -13.65
C ASP A 135 -13.84 -9.84 -13.14
N VAL A 136 -13.02 -10.72 -12.54
CA VAL A 136 -13.47 -11.98 -11.93
C VAL A 136 -14.55 -11.77 -10.88
N TYR A 137 -14.35 -10.78 -10.02
CA TYR A 137 -15.33 -10.50 -8.97
C TYR A 137 -16.67 -10.07 -9.60
N VAL A 138 -16.63 -9.21 -10.61
CA VAL A 138 -17.84 -8.72 -11.31
C VAL A 138 -18.55 -9.85 -12.07
N GLU A 139 -17.80 -10.64 -12.85
CA GLU A 139 -18.33 -11.78 -13.61
C GLU A 139 -19.04 -12.79 -12.71
N ARG A 140 -18.46 -13.02 -11.52
CA ARG A 140 -18.99 -13.92 -10.49
C ARG A 140 -20.07 -13.28 -9.60
N GLY A 141 -20.54 -12.09 -9.95
CA GLY A 141 -21.63 -11.38 -9.26
C GLY A 141 -21.25 -10.85 -7.87
N LEU A 142 -19.96 -10.69 -7.60
CA LEU A 142 -19.43 -10.12 -6.37
C LEU A 142 -19.19 -8.63 -6.55
N HIS A 143 -19.56 -7.83 -5.55
CA HIS A 143 -19.28 -6.41 -5.58
C HIS A 143 -17.76 -6.17 -5.46
N PRO A 144 -17.17 -5.22 -6.23
CA PRO A 144 -15.76 -4.83 -6.14
C PRO A 144 -15.25 -4.46 -4.73
N LYS A 145 -16.14 -4.10 -3.81
CA LYS A 145 -15.81 -3.87 -2.40
C LYS A 145 -15.22 -5.11 -1.74
N ASN A 146 -15.68 -6.31 -2.12
CA ASN A 146 -15.10 -7.54 -1.60
C ASN A 146 -13.65 -7.73 -2.05
N LEU A 147 -13.34 -7.37 -3.30
CA LEU A 147 -11.97 -7.39 -3.82
C LEU A 147 -11.11 -6.40 -3.04
N SER A 148 -11.53 -5.13 -2.99
CA SER A 148 -10.82 -4.09 -2.22
C SER A 148 -10.55 -4.51 -0.77
N ARG A 149 -11.57 -5.05 -0.09
CA ARG A 149 -11.40 -5.59 1.26
C ARG A 149 -10.37 -6.72 1.31
N THR A 150 -10.44 -7.68 0.40
CA THR A 150 -9.51 -8.83 0.37
C THR A 150 -8.07 -8.36 0.11
N LEU A 151 -7.88 -7.35 -0.75
CA LEU A 151 -6.58 -6.74 -1.01
C LEU A 151 -6.01 -6.07 0.24
N GLU A 152 -6.83 -5.37 1.03
CA GLU A 152 -6.37 -4.78 2.30
C GLU A 152 -6.06 -5.85 3.35
N ASP A 153 -6.94 -6.85 3.47
CA ASP A 153 -6.82 -7.93 4.43
C ASP A 153 -5.61 -8.85 4.18
N SER A 154 -5.00 -8.81 2.98
CA SER A 154 -3.86 -9.69 2.60
C SER A 154 -2.67 -9.00 1.97
N GLY A 155 -2.86 -7.96 1.16
CA GLY A 155 -1.79 -7.20 0.52
C GLY A 155 -1.15 -6.17 1.44
N THR A 156 -1.95 -5.44 2.23
CA THR A 156 -1.47 -4.36 3.11
C THR A 156 -0.81 -4.91 4.38
N VAL A 157 -1.52 -5.80 5.08
CA VAL A 157 -1.13 -6.23 6.43
C VAL A 157 -0.05 -7.31 6.45
N LEU A 158 0.20 -7.98 5.33
CA LEU A 158 1.17 -9.07 5.27
C LEU A 158 2.62 -8.61 5.05
N VAL A 159 2.83 -7.49 4.35
CA VAL A 159 4.18 -7.05 3.95
C VAL A 159 5.15 -6.83 5.13
N PRO A 160 4.73 -6.32 6.30
CA PRO A 160 5.61 -6.22 7.47
C PRO A 160 6.14 -7.57 7.98
N LEU A 161 5.59 -8.70 7.54
CA LEU A 161 6.06 -10.04 7.91
C LEU A 161 7.17 -10.56 7.00
N ILE A 162 7.51 -9.82 5.94
CA ILE A 162 8.50 -10.20 4.94
C ILE A 162 9.83 -9.55 5.31
N PRO A 163 10.89 -10.31 5.67
CA PRO A 163 12.13 -9.75 6.22
C PRO A 163 12.85 -8.78 5.28
N TRP A 164 12.75 -9.00 3.97
CA TRP A 164 13.37 -8.15 2.94
C TRP A 164 12.45 -7.02 2.47
N SER A 165 11.26 -6.83 3.07
CA SER A 165 10.44 -5.66 2.77
C SER A 165 10.91 -4.45 3.57
N ALA A 166 10.65 -3.24 3.05
CA ALA A 166 10.96 -2.01 3.78
C ALA A 166 10.22 -1.93 5.12
N ALA A 167 8.98 -2.41 5.18
CA ALA A 167 8.19 -2.46 6.41
C ALA A 167 8.74 -3.49 7.42
N GLY A 168 9.20 -4.64 6.94
CA GLY A 168 9.82 -5.68 7.76
C GLY A 168 11.15 -5.21 8.36
N ALA A 169 12.01 -4.60 7.53
CA ALA A 169 13.26 -3.98 7.98
C ALA A 169 13.02 -2.87 9.02
N TYR A 170 12.00 -2.03 8.79
CA TYR A 170 11.61 -0.98 9.75
C TYR A 170 11.17 -1.59 11.09
N MET A 171 10.33 -2.61 11.07
CA MET A 171 9.83 -3.27 12.27
C MET A 171 10.94 -3.97 13.04
N SER A 172 11.80 -4.72 12.34
CA SER A 172 12.96 -5.39 12.94
C SER A 172 13.93 -4.40 13.60
N THR A 173 14.22 -3.29 12.92
CA THR A 173 15.09 -2.23 13.47
C THR A 173 14.47 -1.54 14.68
N THR A 174 13.15 -1.30 14.65
CA THR A 174 12.45 -0.59 15.73
C THR A 174 12.30 -1.46 16.97
N LEU A 175 12.00 -2.76 16.80
CA LEU A 175 11.83 -3.70 17.90
C LEU A 175 13.16 -4.27 18.41
N GLY A 176 14.23 -4.17 17.62
CA GLY A 176 15.56 -4.73 17.96
C GLY A 176 15.64 -6.25 17.87
N VAL A 177 14.69 -6.89 17.18
CA VAL A 177 14.61 -8.34 16.99
C VAL A 177 14.42 -8.68 15.52
N GLU A 178 14.82 -9.88 15.10
CA GLU A 178 14.62 -10.32 13.71
C GLU A 178 13.13 -10.48 13.38
N THR A 179 12.80 -10.43 12.08
CA THR A 179 11.41 -10.59 11.63
C THR A 179 10.76 -11.86 12.14
N VAL A 180 11.47 -12.98 12.14
CA VAL A 180 10.95 -14.28 12.60
C VAL A 180 10.59 -14.25 14.09
N GLU A 181 11.24 -13.42 14.90
CA GLU A 181 10.98 -13.33 16.34
C GLU A 181 9.71 -12.54 16.67
N TYR A 182 9.45 -11.43 15.97
CA TYR A 182 8.19 -10.68 16.17
C TYR A 182 7.02 -11.29 15.38
N LEU A 183 7.30 -12.13 14.39
CA LEU A 183 6.31 -12.75 13.49
C LEU A 183 5.10 -13.33 14.26
N PRO A 184 5.26 -14.16 15.32
CA PRO A 184 4.12 -14.72 16.06
C PRO A 184 3.26 -13.67 16.78
N TRP A 185 3.84 -12.52 17.13
CA TRP A 185 3.19 -11.45 17.88
C TRP A 185 2.47 -10.45 16.98
N ALA A 186 2.72 -10.49 15.67
CA ALA A 186 2.06 -9.67 14.67
C ALA A 186 0.64 -10.18 14.35
N VAL A 187 -0.18 -10.41 15.38
CA VAL A 187 -1.51 -11.05 15.29
C VAL A 187 -2.42 -10.35 14.28
N LEU A 188 -2.39 -9.01 14.24
CA LEU A 188 -3.18 -8.22 13.31
C LEU A 188 -2.92 -8.60 11.85
N ASN A 189 -1.68 -8.96 11.51
CA ASN A 189 -1.26 -9.25 10.15
C ASN A 189 -1.83 -10.57 9.62
N TYR A 190 -2.06 -11.56 10.50
CA TYR A 190 -2.71 -12.82 10.12
C TYR A 190 -4.21 -12.77 10.28
N MET A 191 -4.69 -12.02 11.27
CA MET A 191 -6.10 -11.99 11.63
C MET A 191 -6.97 -11.48 10.47
N GLY A 192 -6.51 -10.47 9.73
CA GLY A 192 -7.18 -10.00 8.50
C GLY A 192 -7.37 -11.12 7.48
N ILE A 193 -6.29 -11.87 7.19
CA ILE A 193 -6.29 -13.00 6.27
C ILE A 193 -7.23 -14.12 6.75
N ILE A 194 -7.15 -14.48 8.03
CA ILE A 194 -7.98 -15.53 8.63
C ILE A 194 -9.46 -15.16 8.52
N PHE A 195 -9.83 -13.92 8.87
CA PHE A 195 -11.20 -13.46 8.74
C PHE A 195 -11.65 -13.39 7.28
N ALA A 196 -10.81 -12.89 6.36
CA ALA A 196 -11.15 -12.86 4.94
C ALA A 196 -11.46 -14.26 4.40
N ILE A 197 -10.67 -15.28 4.77
CA ILE A 197 -10.92 -16.67 4.42
C ILE A 197 -12.25 -17.16 5.00
N ILE A 198 -12.46 -17.00 6.32
CA ILE A 198 -13.69 -17.44 6.99
C ILE A 198 -14.92 -16.81 6.34
N LEU A 199 -14.91 -15.50 6.10
CA LEU A 199 -16.01 -14.76 5.51
C LEU A 199 -16.23 -15.13 4.03
N GLY A 200 -15.15 -15.36 3.29
CA GLY A 200 -15.21 -15.86 1.92
C GLY A 200 -15.91 -17.22 1.79
N PHE A 201 -15.64 -18.15 2.71
CA PHE A 201 -16.25 -19.48 2.69
C PHE A 201 -17.65 -19.53 3.31
N THR A 202 -17.89 -18.77 4.37
CA THR A 202 -19.21 -18.71 5.03
C THR A 202 -20.22 -17.84 4.28
N GLY A 203 -19.74 -16.93 3.43
CA GLY A 203 -20.57 -15.97 2.70
C GLY A 203 -21.06 -14.80 3.58
N PHE A 204 -20.70 -14.76 4.86
CA PHE A 204 -21.09 -13.67 5.75
C PHE A 204 -20.39 -12.36 5.33
N GLY A 205 -21.16 -11.30 5.14
CA GLY A 205 -20.63 -9.99 4.75
C GLY A 205 -20.08 -9.91 3.31
N ILE A 206 -20.32 -10.92 2.47
CA ILE A 206 -20.02 -10.87 1.04
C ILE A 206 -21.10 -10.07 0.32
N ALA A 207 -20.72 -8.91 -0.21
CA ALA A 207 -21.62 -8.07 -0.99
C ALA A 207 -21.77 -8.62 -2.42
N ARG A 208 -23.00 -8.75 -2.91
CA ARG A 208 -23.27 -9.16 -4.29
C ARG A 208 -23.78 -7.99 -5.11
N LEU A 209 -23.49 -8.02 -6.40
CA LEU A 209 -24.05 -7.07 -7.36
C LEU A 209 -25.50 -7.45 -7.66
N SER A 210 -26.37 -6.46 -7.79
CA SER A 210 -27.64 -6.61 -8.48
C SER A 210 -27.41 -6.76 -9.99
N GLU A 211 -28.41 -7.30 -10.69
CA GLU A 211 -28.33 -7.46 -12.16
C GLU A 211 -28.17 -6.12 -12.89
N GLU A 212 -28.75 -5.04 -12.33
CA GLU A 212 -28.63 -3.68 -12.89
C GLU A 212 -27.22 -3.12 -12.70
N GLU A 213 -26.64 -3.24 -11.49
CA GLU A 213 -25.25 -2.82 -11.22
C GLU A 213 -24.25 -3.62 -12.05
N LYS A 214 -24.48 -4.94 -12.22
CA LYS A 214 -23.62 -5.79 -13.05
C LYS A 214 -23.60 -5.31 -14.50
N ARG A 215 -24.77 -4.93 -15.03
CA ARG A 215 -24.89 -4.41 -16.40
C ARG A 215 -24.20 -3.07 -16.57
N LEU A 216 -24.38 -2.13 -15.65
CA LEU A 216 -23.73 -0.81 -15.71
C LEU A 216 -22.20 -0.92 -15.70
N ILE A 217 -21.65 -1.77 -14.82
CA ILE A 217 -20.19 -2.00 -14.73
C ILE A 217 -19.64 -2.65 -16.02
N GLN A 218 -20.39 -3.57 -16.64
CA GLN A 218 -20.00 -4.20 -17.90
C GLN A 218 -20.09 -3.26 -19.11
N GLU A 219 -21.02 -2.30 -19.08
CA GLU A 219 -21.16 -1.26 -20.11
C GLU A 219 -20.12 -0.12 -19.94
N GLY A 220 -19.33 -0.15 -18.86
CA GLY A 220 -18.30 0.85 -18.58
C GLY A 220 -18.86 2.22 -18.19
N VAL A 221 -20.11 2.26 -17.68
CA VAL A 221 -20.85 3.46 -17.29
C VAL A 221 -20.80 3.67 -15.79
#